data_AF-A0A5C9AF58-F1
#
_entry.id   AF-A0A5C9AF58-F1
#
_cell.length_a   1.000
_cell.length_b   1.000
_cell.length_c   1.000
_cell.angle_alpha   90.00
_cell.angle_beta   90.00
_cell.angle_gamma   90.00
#
_symmetry.space_group_name_H-M   'P 1'
#
loop_
_entity.id
_entity.type
_entity.pdbx_description
1 polymer ?
#
loop_
_entity_poly.entity_id
_entity_poly.type
_entity_poly.pdbx_seq_one_letter_code
_entity_poly.pdbx_strand_id
1 'polypeptide(L)'
;MADEDINPVVLLADPKVNHRVWAACLKWTPVVKKQRVPSHHKHKSHVKPRRLTSLKVTVGSRNSRGKISRLTGTGILTRPERNHYFSLALAFCSWVRNGYGVFRYSDKELLFLASINGQPAVMADLSGNDADVAQKVSLFLAMNEEPPEKWQVVSSLEHPDNWESIITRLSSADLRRCKLTVGNRSKFTLPAVLFLVAASAGTVFWMTQPEPDVGPTAEEIAARARLQFKKPEPPPELPHPWASQPVISDFLKACADLRKPSPVALEGWKLTGGTCTPETFTLIY
;
A
#
# COMPACT_ATOMS: atom_id res chain seq x y z
N MET A 1 41.35 -4.67 19.97
CA MET A 1 40.15 -4.07 20.58
C MET A 1 39.00 -4.99 20.27
N ALA A 2 38.37 -5.53 21.31
CA ALA A 2 37.44 -6.65 21.24
C ALA A 2 36.16 -6.32 20.47
N ASP A 3 35.64 -7.35 19.80
CA ASP A 3 34.43 -7.40 18.97
C ASP A 3 33.16 -7.29 19.83
N GLU A 4 33.01 -6.19 20.58
CA GLU A 4 31.90 -5.96 21.54
C GLU A 4 30.52 -5.75 20.88
N ASP A 5 30.44 -5.75 19.55
CA ASP A 5 29.22 -5.38 18.81
C ASP A 5 28.43 -6.58 18.26
N ILE A 6 28.90 -7.81 18.50
CA ILE A 6 28.13 -9.00 18.13
C ILE A 6 27.26 -9.39 19.32
N ASN A 7 25.95 -9.19 19.20
CA ASN A 7 24.94 -9.75 20.11
C ASN A 7 24.42 -11.08 19.53
N PRO A 8 25.09 -12.23 19.79
CA PRO A 8 24.59 -13.52 19.33
C PRO A 8 23.28 -13.83 20.06
N VAL A 9 22.27 -14.25 19.31
CA VAL A 9 21.02 -14.73 19.91
C VAL A 9 21.17 -16.16 20.39
N VAL A 10 20.47 -16.50 21.48
CA VAL A 10 20.25 -17.88 21.88
C VAL A 10 19.09 -18.42 21.06
N LEU A 11 19.30 -19.57 20.41
CA LEU A 11 18.31 -20.22 19.56
C LEU A 11 17.84 -21.51 20.23
N LEU A 12 16.55 -21.60 20.48
CA LEU A 12 15.89 -22.75 21.11
C LEU A 12 14.94 -23.37 20.07
N ALA A 13 15.17 -24.63 19.71
CA ALA A 13 14.30 -25.34 18.79
C ALA A 13 12.94 -25.59 19.44
N ASP A 14 11.84 -25.39 18.70
CA ASP A 14 10.52 -25.75 19.20
C ASP A 14 10.39 -27.28 19.26
N PRO A 15 10.06 -27.86 20.43
CA PRO A 15 10.01 -29.32 20.61
C PRO A 15 8.86 -29.98 19.84
N LYS A 16 7.82 -29.21 19.47
CA LYS A 16 6.60 -29.74 18.82
C LYS A 16 6.52 -29.41 17.34
N VAL A 17 7.26 -28.41 16.86
CA VAL A 17 7.14 -27.90 15.49
C VAL A 17 8.49 -27.80 14.81
N ASN A 18 8.71 -28.67 13.82
CA ASN A 18 9.90 -28.63 12.98
C ASN A 18 10.08 -27.27 12.30
N HIS A 19 11.34 -26.85 12.14
CA HIS A 19 11.74 -25.57 11.53
C HIS A 19 11.22 -24.31 12.23
N ARG A 20 10.66 -24.43 13.45
CA ARG A 20 10.35 -23.30 14.30
C ARG A 20 11.44 -23.14 15.35
N VAL A 21 11.98 -21.93 15.44
CA VAL A 21 13.05 -21.61 16.38
C VAL A 21 12.68 -20.36 17.16
N TRP A 22 12.83 -20.44 18.47
CA TRP A 22 12.64 -19.35 19.41
C TRP A 22 13.98 -18.68 19.67
N ALA A 23 14.06 -17.39 19.38
CA ALA A 23 15.22 -16.55 19.65
C ALA A 23 15.02 -15.80 20.96
N ALA A 24 15.98 -15.95 21.84
CA ALA A 24 16.16 -15.14 23.05
C ALA A 24 17.44 -14.30 22.92
N CYS A 25 17.67 -13.44 23.91
CA CYS A 25 18.82 -12.53 23.94
C CYS A 25 18.77 -11.45 22.84
N LEU A 26 17.56 -10.97 22.48
CA LEU A 26 17.43 -9.86 21.55
C LEU A 26 17.79 -8.54 22.25
N LYS A 27 18.56 -7.69 21.56
CA LYS A 27 18.85 -6.34 22.02
C LYS A 27 17.63 -5.46 21.76
N TRP A 28 16.94 -5.07 22.83
CA TRP A 28 15.76 -4.21 22.76
C TRP A 28 16.15 -2.73 22.84
N THR A 29 15.67 -1.92 21.90
CA THR A 29 15.96 -0.49 21.86
C THR A 29 14.70 0.33 21.58
N PRO A 30 14.47 1.44 22.32
CA PRO A 30 13.35 2.33 22.04
C PRO A 30 13.54 3.00 20.68
N VAL A 31 12.49 3.04 19.88
CA VAL A 31 12.49 3.70 18.58
C VAL A 31 12.27 5.19 18.80
N VAL A 32 13.37 5.92 18.93
CA VAL A 32 13.34 7.38 18.91
C VAL A 32 13.13 7.84 17.45
N LYS A 33 12.15 8.72 17.21
CA LYS A 33 12.04 9.42 15.92
C LYS A 33 13.31 10.24 15.73
N LYS A 34 14.29 9.72 14.99
CA LYS A 34 15.49 10.49 14.63
C LYS A 34 15.05 11.68 13.77
N GLN A 35 15.38 12.89 14.19
CA GLN A 35 15.53 14.01 13.25
C GLN A 35 16.50 13.55 12.15
N ARG A 36 16.13 13.79 10.89
CA ARG A 36 17.00 13.48 9.75
C ARG A 36 18.30 14.25 9.92
N VAL A 37 19.36 13.60 10.40
CA VAL A 37 20.70 14.14 10.31
C VAL A 37 21.14 14.02 8.85
N PRO A 38 21.60 15.11 8.20
CA PRO A 38 22.11 15.08 6.84
C PRO A 38 23.15 13.98 6.66
N SER A 39 23.12 13.29 5.52
CA SER A 39 23.92 12.10 5.24
C SER A 39 25.43 12.33 5.18
N HIS A 40 25.91 13.56 5.38
CA HIS A 40 27.30 13.98 5.15
C HIS A 40 28.29 13.58 6.26
N HIS A 41 27.84 13.08 7.42
CA HIS A 41 28.74 12.69 8.53
C HIS A 41 28.77 11.19 8.85
N LYS A 42 28.30 10.33 7.95
CA LYS A 42 28.52 8.88 8.15
C LYS A 42 29.94 8.53 7.76
N HIS A 43 30.86 8.60 8.73
CA HIS A 43 32.13 7.88 8.67
C HIS A 43 31.81 6.41 8.32
N LYS A 44 32.09 6.01 7.08
CA LYS A 44 32.05 4.62 6.67
C LYS A 44 33.25 3.95 7.34
N SER A 45 33.01 3.13 8.35
CA SER A 45 34.06 2.26 8.85
C SER A 45 34.50 1.33 7.71
N HIS A 46 35.80 1.29 7.44
CA HIS A 46 36.42 0.49 6.38
C HIS A 46 36.50 -1.01 6.70
N VAL A 47 35.75 -1.48 7.71
CA VAL A 47 35.67 -2.90 8.03
C VAL A 47 34.62 -3.51 7.12
N LYS A 48 35.05 -4.40 6.21
CA LYS A 48 34.13 -5.23 5.40
C LYS A 48 33.14 -5.88 6.38
N PRO A 49 31.83 -5.52 6.36
CA PRO A 49 30.90 -6.12 7.29
C PRO A 49 30.81 -7.60 6.91
N ARG A 50 31.26 -8.47 7.82
CA ARG A 50 30.95 -9.90 7.75
C ARG A 50 29.44 -9.99 7.47
N ARG A 51 29.04 -10.75 6.44
CA ARG A 51 27.62 -10.86 6.02
C ARG A 51 26.83 -11.60 7.10
N LEU A 52 26.58 -10.94 8.22
CA LEU A 52 25.84 -11.46 9.33
C LEU A 52 24.36 -11.30 9.03
N THR A 53 23.60 -12.38 9.23
CA THR A 53 22.16 -12.36 9.06
C THR A 53 21.55 -11.79 10.34
N SER A 54 20.72 -10.76 10.21
CA SER A 54 20.09 -10.11 11.36
C SER A 54 18.65 -10.57 11.55
N LEU A 55 18.25 -10.79 12.79
CA LEU A 55 16.87 -10.91 13.21
C LEU A 55 16.37 -9.56 13.70
N LYS A 56 15.14 -9.21 13.32
CA LYS A 56 14.52 -7.97 13.74
C LYS A 56 13.03 -8.14 13.98
N VAL A 57 12.54 -7.48 15.02
CA VAL A 57 11.11 -7.24 15.24
C VAL A 57 10.91 -5.85 15.82
N THR A 58 9.82 -5.19 15.47
CA THR A 58 9.42 -3.91 16.04
C THR A 58 8.01 -4.04 16.59
N VAL A 59 7.85 -3.73 17.87
CA VAL A 59 6.56 -3.74 18.56
C VAL A 59 6.17 -2.35 18.99
N GLY A 60 4.86 -2.09 19.02
CA GLY A 60 4.29 -0.83 19.44
C GLY A 60 3.23 -1.07 20.51
N SER A 61 3.16 -0.18 21.48
CA SER A 61 2.10 -0.14 22.49
C SER A 61 1.60 1.29 22.58
N ARG A 62 0.30 1.44 22.73
CA ARG A 62 -0.36 2.73 22.85
C ARG A 62 -0.70 2.93 24.31
N ASN A 63 -0.21 4.00 24.91
CA ASN A 63 -0.56 4.33 26.28
C ASN A 63 -1.97 4.96 26.34
N SER A 64 -2.51 5.13 27.56
CA SER A 64 -3.82 5.74 27.83
C SER A 64 -3.96 7.16 27.26
N ARG A 65 -2.85 7.89 27.11
CA ARG A 65 -2.79 9.24 26.50
C ARG A 65 -2.65 9.20 24.97
N GLY A 66 -2.78 8.03 24.35
CA GLY A 66 -2.72 7.85 22.90
C GLY A 66 -1.31 7.89 22.29
N LYS A 67 -0.25 8.13 23.08
CA LYS A 67 1.15 8.14 22.63
C LYS A 67 1.61 6.71 22.37
N ILE A 68 2.18 6.49 21.20
CA ILE A 68 2.70 5.18 20.78
C ILE A 68 4.17 5.08 21.20
N SER A 69 4.46 4.18 22.13
CA SER A 69 5.82 3.71 22.39
C SER A 69 6.15 2.59 21.40
N ARG A 70 7.34 2.66 20.78
CA ARG A 70 7.83 1.61 19.88
C ARG A 70 9.16 1.10 20.38
N LEU A 71 9.32 -0.21 20.35
CA LEU A 71 10.52 -0.92 20.77
C LEU A 71 10.97 -1.83 19.63
N THR A 72 12.26 -1.91 19.36
CA THR A 72 12.83 -2.80 18.34
C THR A 72 13.79 -3.78 18.99
N GLY A 73 13.54 -5.07 18.81
CA GLY A 73 14.43 -6.15 19.18
C GLY A 73 15.30 -6.55 17.98
N THR A 74 16.61 -6.60 18.19
CA THR A 74 17.58 -7.02 17.16
C THR A 74 18.52 -8.10 17.67
N GLY A 75 18.81 -9.06 16.81
CA GLY A 75 19.73 -10.15 17.11
C GLY A 75 20.57 -10.53 15.89
N ILE A 76 21.71 -11.16 16.12
CA ILE A 76 22.60 -11.62 15.06
C ILE A 76 22.62 -13.14 15.02
N LEU A 77 22.32 -13.71 13.85
CA LEU A 77 22.50 -15.12 13.57
C LEU A 77 23.94 -15.38 13.13
N THR A 78 24.64 -16.21 13.88
CA THR A 78 25.98 -16.70 13.54
C THR A 78 25.94 -17.72 12.41
N ARG A 79 24.91 -18.59 12.41
CA ARG A 79 24.65 -19.60 11.37
C ARG A 79 23.19 -19.53 10.94
N PRO A 80 22.87 -18.84 9.83
CA PRO A 80 21.50 -18.74 9.36
C PRO A 80 21.04 -20.05 8.71
N GLU A 81 20.06 -20.69 9.32
CA GLU A 81 19.35 -21.84 8.75
C GLU A 81 17.99 -21.41 8.16
N ARG A 82 17.42 -22.26 7.30
CA ARG A 82 16.07 -22.07 6.72
C ARG A 82 14.97 -22.40 7.73
N ASN A 83 14.95 -21.65 8.84
CA ASN A 83 13.95 -21.79 9.90
C ASN A 83 13.06 -20.54 9.98
N HIS A 84 11.90 -20.71 10.62
CA HIS A 84 11.04 -19.62 11.03
C HIS A 84 11.38 -19.21 12.46
N TYR A 85 11.89 -17.98 12.60
CA TYR A 85 12.34 -17.45 13.87
C TYR A 85 11.24 -16.64 14.58
N PHE A 86 11.11 -16.82 15.88
CA PHE A 86 10.12 -16.15 16.74
C PHE A 86 10.83 -15.59 17.99
N SER A 87 10.36 -14.49 18.55
CA SER A 87 10.93 -13.89 19.77
C SER A 87 10.31 -14.52 21.01
N LEU A 88 11.16 -15.05 21.90
CA LEU A 88 10.71 -15.61 23.17
C LEU A 88 10.25 -14.53 24.15
N ALA A 89 10.93 -13.38 24.18
CA ALA A 89 10.50 -12.23 24.98
C ALA A 89 9.10 -11.73 24.60
N LEU A 90 8.75 -11.71 23.31
CA LEU A 90 7.40 -11.36 22.88
C LEU A 90 6.37 -12.42 23.24
N ALA A 91 6.75 -13.70 23.23
CA ALA A 91 5.87 -14.76 23.71
C ALA A 91 5.55 -14.55 25.18
N PHE A 92 6.56 -14.31 26.02
CA PHE A 92 6.37 -13.98 27.43
C PHE A 92 5.44 -12.77 27.64
N CYS A 93 5.66 -11.69 26.87
CA CYS A 93 4.83 -10.48 26.96
C CYS A 93 3.39 -10.67 26.46
N SER A 94 3.04 -11.80 25.84
CA SER A 94 1.69 -12.02 25.32
C SER A 94 0.64 -12.27 26.41
N TRP A 95 1.04 -12.78 27.58
CA TRP A 95 0.18 -12.91 28.76
C TRP A 95 0.73 -12.20 30.01
N VAL A 96 1.98 -11.71 30.00
CA VAL A 96 2.55 -10.95 31.12
C VAL A 96 2.61 -9.47 30.76
N ARG A 97 1.87 -8.64 31.50
CA ARG A 97 1.83 -7.20 31.26
C ARG A 97 2.87 -6.44 32.06
N ASN A 98 2.99 -6.68 33.36
CA ASN A 98 3.99 -6.07 34.24
C ASN A 98 4.55 -7.15 35.15
N GLY A 99 5.69 -7.70 34.80
CA GLY A 99 6.21 -8.87 35.50
C GLY A 99 7.51 -9.38 34.91
N TYR A 100 8.10 -10.35 35.59
CA TYR A 100 9.32 -10.99 35.14
C TYR A 100 9.31 -12.48 35.44
N GLY A 101 10.23 -13.21 34.82
CA GLY A 101 10.44 -14.62 35.06
C GLY A 101 11.85 -15.05 34.71
N VAL A 102 12.35 -16.02 35.47
CA VAL A 102 13.62 -16.70 35.21
C VAL A 102 13.34 -18.12 34.73
N PHE A 103 13.85 -18.50 33.57
CA PHE A 103 13.52 -19.77 32.93
C PHE A 103 14.78 -20.58 32.61
N ARG A 104 14.74 -21.88 32.86
CA ARG A 104 15.80 -22.80 32.50
C ARG A 104 15.67 -23.22 31.03
N TYR A 105 16.76 -23.14 30.28
CA TYR A 105 16.85 -23.67 28.91
C TYR A 105 18.02 -24.65 28.70
N SER A 106 18.93 -24.73 29.66
CA SER A 106 20.02 -25.69 29.75
C SER A 106 20.28 -25.99 31.23
N ASP A 107 21.05 -27.04 31.54
CA ASP A 107 21.32 -27.44 32.93
C ASP A 107 21.98 -26.31 33.74
N LYS A 108 22.79 -25.48 33.09
CA LYS A 108 23.60 -24.42 33.75
C LYS A 108 23.21 -22.99 33.36
N GLU A 109 22.29 -22.84 32.42
CA GLU A 109 21.97 -21.53 31.86
C GLU A 109 20.49 -21.20 32.03
N LEU A 110 20.26 -19.95 32.44
CA LEU A 110 18.97 -19.38 32.71
C LEU A 110 18.72 -18.21 31.75
N LEU A 111 17.44 -17.95 31.50
CA LEU A 111 16.94 -16.81 30.75
C LEU A 111 16.16 -15.89 31.69
N PHE A 112 16.48 -14.61 31.65
CA PHE A 112 15.71 -13.58 32.33
C PHE A 112 14.84 -12.84 31.32
N LEU A 113 13.53 -12.90 31.53
CA LEU A 113 12.53 -12.21 30.73
C LEU A 113 11.72 -11.27 31.63
N ALA A 114 11.45 -10.06 31.15
CA ALA A 114 10.60 -9.11 31.85
C ALA A 114 9.75 -8.31 30.86
N SER A 115 8.57 -7.94 31.33
CA SER A 115 7.56 -7.20 30.60
C SER A 115 7.17 -5.96 31.39
N ILE A 116 7.15 -4.82 30.71
CA ILE A 116 6.64 -3.54 31.21
C ILE A 116 5.57 -3.07 30.24
N ASN A 117 4.34 -2.90 30.72
CA ASN A 117 3.18 -2.53 29.91
C ASN A 117 2.96 -3.42 28.68
N GLY A 118 3.23 -4.72 28.80
CA GLY A 118 3.10 -5.71 27.72
C GLY A 118 4.19 -5.60 26.66
N GLN A 119 5.30 -4.93 26.95
CA GLN A 119 6.47 -4.85 26.08
C GLN A 119 7.71 -5.40 26.79
N PRO A 120 8.65 -6.02 26.05
CA PRO A 120 9.91 -6.45 26.64
C PRO A 120 10.64 -5.29 27.32
N ALA A 121 11.12 -5.51 28.54
CA ALA A 121 11.97 -4.54 29.20
C ALA A 121 13.33 -4.46 28.48
N VAL A 122 13.88 -3.25 28.32
CA VAL A 122 15.13 -3.00 27.57
C VAL A 122 16.33 -3.78 28.13
N MET A 123 16.37 -3.97 29.44
CA MET A 123 17.44 -4.67 30.15
C MET A 123 17.14 -6.15 30.43
N ALA A 124 16.02 -6.66 29.93
CA ALA A 124 15.67 -8.08 30.00
C ALA A 124 15.91 -8.76 28.65
N ASP A 125 15.49 -10.03 28.52
CA ASP A 125 15.81 -10.89 27.38
C ASP A 125 17.32 -11.11 27.30
N LEU A 126 17.84 -11.83 28.29
CA LEU A 126 19.25 -12.15 28.43
C LEU A 126 19.42 -13.54 29.02
N SER A 127 20.58 -14.15 28.74
CA SER A 127 20.99 -15.44 29.27
C SER A 127 22.18 -15.27 30.21
N GLY A 128 22.31 -16.17 31.19
CA GLY A 128 23.45 -16.20 32.09
C GLY A 128 23.38 -17.37 33.07
N ASN A 129 24.39 -17.47 33.93
CA ASN A 129 24.34 -18.35 35.09
C ASN A 129 23.47 -17.71 36.21
N ASP A 130 23.29 -18.42 37.31
CA ASP A 130 22.46 -17.99 38.44
C ASP A 130 22.89 -16.62 39.01
N ALA A 131 24.19 -16.38 39.17
CA ALA A 131 24.71 -15.12 39.71
C ALA A 131 24.50 -13.95 38.75
N ASP A 132 24.76 -14.16 37.45
CA ASP A 132 24.53 -13.16 36.42
C ASP A 132 23.05 -12.76 36.37
N VAL A 133 22.16 -13.77 36.36
CA VAL A 133 20.71 -13.53 36.31
C VAL A 133 20.21 -12.87 37.60
N ALA A 134 20.69 -13.27 38.77
CA ALA A 134 20.35 -12.63 40.05
C ALA A 134 20.70 -11.13 40.05
N GLN A 135 21.89 -10.79 39.56
CA GLN A 135 22.32 -9.40 39.43
C GLN A 135 21.42 -8.62 38.47
N LYS A 136 21.02 -9.22 37.35
CA LYS A 136 20.15 -8.57 36.35
C LYS A 136 18.73 -8.39 36.85
N VAL A 137 18.17 -9.36 37.57
CA VAL A 137 16.87 -9.24 38.24
C VAL A 137 16.92 -8.09 39.25
N SER A 138 17.97 -8.03 40.09
CA SER A 138 18.16 -6.96 41.07
C SER A 138 18.26 -5.58 40.40
N LEU A 139 19.03 -5.48 39.31
CA LEU A 139 19.14 -4.25 38.53
C LEU A 139 17.80 -3.84 37.91
N PHE A 140 17.04 -4.80 37.38
CA PHE A 140 15.71 -4.54 36.83
C PHE A 140 14.76 -3.96 37.88
N LEU A 141 14.72 -4.56 39.07
CA LEU A 141 13.88 -4.09 40.17
C LEU A 141 14.30 -2.71 40.68
N ALA A 142 15.61 -2.43 40.74
CA ALA A 142 16.12 -1.13 41.18
C ALA A 142 15.86 0.01 40.17
N MET A 143 15.85 -0.30 38.87
CA MET A 143 15.75 0.72 37.81
C MET A 143 14.32 1.05 37.39
N ASN A 144 13.33 0.24 37.76
CA ASN A 144 11.94 0.41 37.36
C ASN A 144 11.04 0.58 38.59
N GLU A 145 10.17 1.59 38.56
CA GLU A 145 9.17 1.76 39.62
C GLU A 145 8.22 0.55 39.67
N GLU A 146 7.93 0.10 40.89
CA GLU A 146 7.00 -1.00 41.10
C GLU A 146 5.57 -0.58 40.67
N PRO A 147 4.90 -1.40 39.84
CA PRO A 147 3.52 -1.11 39.44
C PRO A 147 2.56 -1.23 40.64
N PRO A 148 1.38 -0.57 40.60
CA PRO A 148 0.41 -0.62 41.70
C PRO A 148 -0.06 -2.04 42.07
N GLU A 149 -0.12 -2.93 41.08
CA GLU A 149 -0.51 -4.35 41.25
C GLU A 149 0.66 -5.23 41.71
N LYS A 150 1.83 -4.64 42.00
CA LYS A 150 3.12 -5.30 42.21
C LYS A 150 3.62 -6.08 40.99
N TRP A 151 4.88 -6.46 41.02
CA TRP A 151 5.44 -7.27 39.94
C TRP A 151 4.84 -8.67 39.92
N GLN A 152 4.31 -9.09 38.77
CA GLN A 152 3.94 -10.48 38.56
C GLN A 152 5.21 -11.33 38.39
N VAL A 153 5.53 -12.16 39.38
CA VAL A 153 6.63 -13.12 39.30
C VAL A 153 6.09 -14.42 38.72
N VAL A 154 6.37 -14.68 37.44
CA VAL A 154 5.86 -15.86 36.73
C VAL A 154 6.70 -17.10 37.01
N SER A 155 8.02 -16.92 37.10
CA SER A 155 8.97 -17.98 37.42
C SER A 155 10.11 -17.40 38.25
N SER A 156 10.38 -18.00 39.40
CA SER A 156 11.33 -17.49 40.39
C SER A 156 12.77 -17.89 40.08
N LEU A 157 13.74 -17.22 40.68
CA LEU A 157 15.15 -17.61 40.56
C LEU A 157 15.45 -18.87 41.40
N GLU A 158 14.80 -19.04 42.56
CA GLU A 158 15.00 -20.22 43.42
C GLU A 158 14.51 -21.50 42.76
N HIS A 159 13.38 -21.41 42.05
CA HIS A 159 12.75 -22.52 41.35
C HIS A 159 12.39 -22.08 39.92
N PRO A 160 13.36 -22.08 38.98
CA PRO A 160 13.12 -21.63 37.63
C PRO A 160 12.42 -22.71 36.80
N ASP A 161 11.27 -22.34 36.23
CA ASP A 161 10.51 -23.17 35.29
C ASP A 161 11.27 -23.39 33.98
N ASN A 162 10.89 -24.43 33.22
CA ASN A 162 11.40 -24.64 31.87
C ASN A 162 10.84 -23.56 30.90
N TRP A 163 11.68 -23.02 30.02
CA TRP A 163 11.28 -22.03 29.00
C TRP A 163 10.13 -22.51 28.10
N GLU A 164 9.98 -23.82 27.88
CA GLU A 164 8.89 -24.39 27.08
C GLU A 164 7.50 -24.08 27.64
N SER A 165 7.39 -23.83 28.95
CA SER A 165 6.15 -23.41 29.61
C SER A 165 5.57 -22.13 28.99
N ILE A 166 6.43 -21.26 28.46
CA ILE A 166 6.06 -20.02 27.75
C ILE A 166 5.29 -20.40 26.48
N ILE A 167 5.88 -21.24 25.63
CA ILE A 167 5.33 -21.47 24.28
C ILE A 167 4.04 -22.28 24.27
N THR A 168 3.76 -23.04 25.34
CA THR A 168 2.54 -23.85 25.46
C THR A 168 1.25 -23.05 25.60
N ARG A 169 1.33 -21.78 26.01
CA ARG A 169 0.17 -20.93 26.31
C ARG A 169 -0.24 -20.01 25.14
N LEU A 170 0.47 -20.08 24.01
CA LEU A 170 0.33 -19.13 22.92
C LEU A 170 -0.86 -19.44 22.01
N SER A 171 -1.67 -18.40 21.73
CA SER A 171 -2.64 -18.46 20.63
C SER A 171 -1.97 -18.28 19.26
N SER A 172 -2.70 -18.57 18.18
CA SER A 172 -2.22 -18.29 16.82
C SER A 172 -1.99 -16.79 16.57
N ALA A 173 -2.71 -15.92 17.27
CA ALA A 173 -2.51 -14.47 17.17
C ALA A 173 -1.19 -14.06 17.84
N ASP A 174 -0.86 -14.65 19.00
CA ASP A 174 0.40 -14.40 19.70
C ASP A 174 1.60 -14.85 18.87
N LEU A 175 1.52 -16.04 18.27
CA LEU A 175 2.56 -16.55 17.39
C LEU A 175 2.88 -15.60 16.23
N ARG A 176 1.84 -15.02 15.60
CA ARG A 176 2.05 -14.03 14.53
C ARG A 176 2.78 -12.78 15.03
N ARG A 177 2.48 -12.31 16.24
CA ARG A 177 3.16 -11.15 16.85
C ARG A 177 4.61 -11.43 17.23
N CYS A 178 4.93 -12.68 17.57
CA CYS A 178 6.29 -13.08 17.94
C CYS A 178 7.22 -13.26 16.73
N LYS A 179 6.69 -13.34 15.50
CA LYS A 179 7.48 -13.68 14.30
C LYS A 179 8.56 -12.63 14.02
N LEU A 180 9.80 -13.11 13.85
CA LEU A 180 10.95 -12.29 13.52
C LEU A 180 11.12 -12.15 12.01
N THR A 181 11.59 -10.98 11.60
CA THR A 181 12.01 -10.74 10.22
C THR A 181 13.50 -11.04 10.07
N VAL A 182 13.84 -11.86 9.07
CA VAL A 182 15.24 -12.18 8.74
C VAL A 182 15.73 -11.15 7.73
N GLY A 183 16.56 -10.23 8.19
CA GLY A 183 17.21 -9.22 7.38
C GLY A 183 18.47 -9.78 6.72
N ASN A 184 18.35 -10.27 5.49
CA ASN A 184 19.49 -10.37 4.58
C ASN A 184 19.75 -8.97 3.99
N ARG A 185 20.92 -8.37 4.24
CA ARG A 185 21.26 -7.00 3.74
C ARG A 185 21.29 -6.92 2.19
N SER A 186 21.11 -8.03 1.49
CA SER A 186 21.05 -8.14 0.02
C SER A 186 19.66 -7.81 -0.58
N LYS A 187 18.95 -6.78 -0.11
CA LYS A 187 17.64 -6.38 -0.71
C LYS A 187 17.75 -5.31 -1.81
N PHE A 188 18.94 -4.75 -2.02
CA PHE A 188 19.15 -3.69 -3.01
C PHE A 188 20.01 -4.10 -4.22
N THR A 189 20.52 -5.33 -4.26
CA THR A 189 21.32 -5.81 -5.41
C THR A 189 20.43 -6.06 -6.63
N LEU A 190 19.29 -6.71 -6.45
CA LEU A 190 18.38 -7.07 -7.54
C LEU A 190 17.76 -5.85 -8.26
N PRO A 191 17.20 -4.83 -7.56
CA PRO A 191 16.73 -3.63 -8.25
C PRO A 191 17.87 -2.81 -8.89
N ALA A 192 19.07 -2.78 -8.29
CA ALA A 192 20.22 -2.09 -8.88
C ALA A 192 20.72 -2.76 -10.16
N VAL A 193 20.73 -4.10 -10.19
CA VAL A 193 21.07 -4.87 -11.40
C VAL A 193 20.03 -4.65 -12.50
N LEU A 194 18.73 -4.70 -12.17
CA LEU A 194 17.67 -4.39 -13.13
C LEU A 194 17.78 -2.97 -13.70
N PHE A 195 18.11 -1.99 -12.85
CA PHE A 195 18.31 -0.61 -13.29
C PHE A 195 19.50 -0.48 -14.24
N LEU A 196 20.62 -1.16 -13.95
CA LEU A 196 21.78 -1.19 -14.83
C LEU A 196 21.48 -1.86 -16.17
N VAL A 197 20.74 -2.98 -16.17
CA VAL A 197 20.32 -3.66 -17.40
C VAL A 197 19.41 -2.75 -18.24
N ALA A 198 18.41 -2.11 -17.62
CA ALA A 198 17.53 -1.18 -18.32
C ALA A 198 18.29 0.03 -18.88
N ALA A 199 19.23 0.59 -18.12
CA ALA A 199 20.08 1.68 -18.59
C ALA A 199 20.93 1.25 -19.79
N SER A 200 21.56 0.06 -19.75
CA SER A 200 22.34 -0.45 -20.89
C SER A 200 21.49 -0.72 -22.13
N ALA A 201 20.27 -1.24 -21.96
CA ALA A 201 19.34 -1.45 -23.08
C ALA A 201 18.90 -0.13 -23.70
N GLY A 202 18.62 0.89 -22.86
CA GLY A 202 18.31 2.25 -23.31
C GLY A 202 19.45 2.90 -24.08
N THR A 203 20.70 2.75 -23.62
CA THR A 203 21.86 3.28 -24.35
C THR A 203 22.10 2.60 -25.69
N VAL A 204 21.93 1.27 -25.76
CA VAL A 204 22.06 0.53 -27.03
C VAL A 204 20.95 0.96 -27.98
N PHE A 205 19.70 1.01 -27.52
CA PHE A 205 18.57 1.44 -28.33
C PHE A 205 18.77 2.85 -28.89
N TRP A 206 19.29 3.79 -28.09
CA TRP A 206 19.58 5.15 -28.54
C TRP A 206 20.70 5.19 -29.58
N MET A 207 21.77 4.43 -29.37
CA MET A 207 22.91 4.37 -30.31
C MET A 207 22.60 3.64 -31.61
N THR A 208 21.63 2.74 -31.62
CA THR A 208 21.19 2.01 -32.81
C THR A 208 19.99 2.64 -33.51
N GLN A 209 19.52 3.82 -33.09
CA GLN A 209 18.51 4.52 -33.86
C GLN A 209 19.12 4.90 -35.22
N PRO A 210 18.50 4.52 -36.34
CA PRO A 210 18.89 5.06 -37.63
C PRO A 210 18.76 6.59 -37.58
N GLU A 211 19.67 7.29 -38.24
CA GLU A 211 19.62 8.74 -38.36
C GLU A 211 18.24 9.12 -38.92
N PRO A 212 17.48 10.01 -38.25
CA PRO A 212 16.12 10.30 -38.67
C PRO A 212 16.17 10.86 -40.09
N ASP A 213 15.44 10.23 -41.01
CA ASP A 213 15.22 10.77 -42.35
C ASP A 213 14.79 12.23 -42.23
N VAL A 214 15.45 13.10 -43.00
CA VAL A 214 15.23 14.56 -42.98
C VAL A 214 13.72 14.81 -43.01
N GLY A 215 13.18 15.26 -41.88
CA GLY A 215 11.75 15.49 -41.74
C GLY A 215 11.23 16.46 -42.79
N PRO A 216 9.92 16.43 -43.10
CA PRO A 216 9.32 17.31 -44.09
C PRO A 216 9.70 18.76 -43.78
N THR A 217 10.19 19.47 -44.81
CA THR A 217 10.62 20.86 -44.67
C THR A 217 9.48 21.71 -44.11
N ALA A 218 9.81 22.80 -43.41
CA ALA A 218 8.81 23.67 -42.78
C ALA A 218 7.72 24.14 -43.76
N GLU A 219 8.05 24.26 -45.04
CA GLU A 219 7.12 24.59 -46.12
C GLU A 219 6.09 23.48 -46.38
N GLU A 220 6.49 22.22 -46.33
CA GLU A 220 5.61 21.07 -46.56
C GLU A 220 4.62 20.88 -45.40
N ILE A 221 5.07 21.15 -44.17
CA ILE A 221 4.22 21.17 -42.97
C ILE A 221 3.22 22.33 -43.06
N ALA A 222 3.66 23.52 -43.48
CA ALA A 222 2.80 24.68 -43.66
C ALA A 222 1.76 24.47 -44.77
N ALA A 223 2.14 23.80 -45.87
CA ALA A 223 1.22 23.46 -46.96
C ALA A 223 0.13 22.48 -46.50
N ARG A 224 0.50 21.43 -45.75
CA ARG A 224 -0.48 20.48 -45.17
C ARG A 224 -1.42 21.15 -44.19
N ALA A 225 -0.92 22.06 -43.35
CA ALA A 225 -1.76 22.81 -42.41
C ALA A 225 -2.82 23.66 -43.15
N ARG A 226 -2.44 24.33 -44.24
CA ARG A 226 -3.38 25.14 -45.05
C ARG A 226 -4.52 24.32 -45.65
N LEU A 227 -4.26 23.07 -46.04
CA LEU A 227 -5.30 22.18 -46.58
C LEU A 227 -6.32 21.76 -45.51
N GLN A 228 -5.90 21.62 -44.25
CA GLN A 228 -6.80 21.23 -43.15
C GLN A 228 -7.81 22.34 -42.77
N PHE A 229 -7.49 23.61 -43.04
CA PHE A 229 -8.36 24.74 -42.70
C PHE A 229 -9.22 25.26 -43.86
N LYS A 230 -9.20 24.61 -45.02
CA LYS A 230 -10.08 24.99 -46.14
C LYS A 230 -11.52 24.55 -45.82
N LYS A 231 -12.39 25.53 -45.51
CA LYS A 231 -13.80 25.28 -45.16
C LYS A 231 -14.55 24.64 -46.35
N PRO A 232 -15.37 23.60 -46.14
CA PRO A 232 -16.19 23.03 -47.21
C PRO A 232 -17.22 24.05 -47.72
N GLU A 233 -17.51 24.03 -49.02
CA GLU A 233 -18.56 24.86 -49.63
C GLU A 233 -19.94 24.51 -49.06
N PRO A 234 -20.82 25.51 -48.85
CA PRO A 234 -22.16 25.26 -48.34
C PRO A 234 -22.97 24.43 -49.35
N PRO A 235 -23.78 23.47 -48.88
CA PRO A 235 -24.57 22.62 -49.75
C PRO A 235 -25.62 23.43 -50.53
N PRO A 236 -25.97 23.01 -51.76
CA PRO A 236 -26.96 23.70 -52.57
C PRO A 236 -28.35 23.65 -51.90
N GLU A 237 -29.01 24.80 -51.81
CA GLU A 237 -30.37 24.92 -51.26
C GLU A 237 -31.39 24.22 -52.18
N LEU A 238 -32.03 23.17 -51.66
CA LEU A 238 -33.17 22.52 -52.31
C LEU A 238 -34.46 23.28 -51.96
N PRO A 239 -35.37 23.51 -52.92
CA PRO A 239 -36.63 24.18 -52.64
C PRO A 239 -37.47 23.36 -51.66
N HIS A 240 -37.99 24.01 -50.62
CA HIS A 240 -38.80 23.37 -49.59
C HIS A 240 -40.17 22.91 -50.18
N PRO A 241 -40.75 21.80 -49.69
CA PRO A 241 -41.93 21.17 -50.30
C PRO A 241 -43.20 22.04 -50.32
N TRP A 242 -43.25 23.11 -49.52
CA TRP A 242 -44.37 24.07 -49.53
C TRP A 242 -44.18 25.26 -50.47
N ALA A 243 -43.05 25.36 -51.20
CA ALA A 243 -42.78 26.47 -52.12
C ALA A 243 -43.77 26.50 -53.30
N SER A 244 -44.37 25.35 -53.62
CA SER A 244 -45.35 25.18 -54.70
C SER A 244 -46.81 25.34 -54.26
N GLN A 245 -47.08 25.56 -52.97
CA GLN A 245 -48.46 25.74 -52.50
C GLN A 245 -48.93 27.19 -52.68
N PRO A 246 -50.17 27.40 -53.15
CA PRO A 246 -50.72 28.75 -53.32
C PRO A 246 -50.90 29.43 -51.97
N VAL A 247 -50.66 30.74 -51.92
CA VAL A 247 -50.98 31.55 -50.75
C VAL A 247 -52.51 31.54 -50.58
N ILE A 248 -52.96 31.30 -49.34
CA ILE A 248 -54.38 31.10 -49.03
C ILE A 248 -55.25 32.26 -49.53
N SER A 249 -54.77 33.50 -49.47
CA SER A 249 -55.49 34.68 -49.96
C SER A 249 -55.78 34.64 -51.46
N ASP A 250 -54.79 34.22 -52.25
CA ASP A 250 -54.88 34.18 -53.70
C ASP A 250 -55.81 33.05 -54.15
N PHE A 251 -55.72 31.91 -53.45
CA PHE A 251 -56.63 30.78 -53.65
C PHE A 251 -58.09 31.17 -53.37
N LEU A 252 -58.37 31.81 -52.23
CA LEU A 252 -59.73 32.23 -51.88
C LEU A 252 -60.30 33.26 -52.87
N LYS A 253 -59.45 34.18 -53.35
CA LYS A 253 -59.85 35.18 -54.35
C LYS A 253 -60.23 34.53 -55.67
N ALA A 254 -59.43 33.58 -56.15
CA ALA A 254 -59.72 32.83 -57.37
C ALA A 254 -61.04 32.05 -57.27
N CYS A 255 -61.29 31.37 -56.14
CA CYS A 255 -62.57 30.69 -55.91
C CYS A 255 -63.77 31.65 -55.90
N ALA A 256 -63.62 32.83 -55.30
CA ALA A 256 -64.66 33.85 -55.30
C ALA A 256 -64.96 34.37 -56.70
N ASP A 257 -63.93 34.57 -57.53
CA ASP A 257 -64.10 35.02 -58.91
C ASP A 257 -64.76 33.95 -59.80
N LEU A 258 -64.46 32.66 -59.59
CA LEU A 258 -65.14 31.55 -60.27
C LEU A 258 -66.61 31.40 -59.86
N ARG A 259 -66.95 31.74 -58.61
CA ARG A 259 -68.35 31.72 -58.14
C ARG A 259 -69.21 32.81 -58.78
N LYS A 260 -68.67 34.01 -59.03
CA LYS A 260 -69.43 35.17 -59.53
C LYS A 260 -70.30 34.91 -60.77
N PRO A 261 -69.83 34.25 -61.84
CA PRO A 261 -70.65 33.99 -63.03
C PRO A 261 -71.63 32.82 -62.87
N SER A 262 -71.62 32.11 -61.74
CA SER A 262 -72.42 30.90 -61.56
C SER A 262 -73.88 31.23 -61.21
N PRO A 263 -74.87 30.70 -61.95
CA PRO A 263 -76.27 30.99 -61.69
C PRO A 263 -76.70 30.47 -60.31
N VAL A 264 -77.64 31.14 -59.65
CA VAL A 264 -78.14 30.70 -58.32
C VAL A 264 -79.15 29.55 -58.45
N ALA A 265 -79.71 29.37 -59.65
CA ALA A 265 -80.60 28.26 -59.99
C ALA A 265 -80.39 27.81 -61.44
N LEU A 266 -80.46 26.51 -61.67
CA LEU A 266 -80.41 25.87 -62.98
C LEU A 266 -81.65 25.00 -63.13
N GLU A 267 -82.50 25.26 -64.13
CA GLU A 267 -83.66 24.43 -64.46
C GLU A 267 -84.57 24.04 -63.26
N GLY A 268 -84.71 24.95 -62.29
CA GLY A 268 -85.54 24.74 -61.09
C GLY A 268 -84.80 24.19 -59.86
N TRP A 269 -83.53 23.78 -59.99
CA TRP A 269 -82.66 23.35 -58.89
C TRP A 269 -81.93 24.56 -58.28
N LYS A 270 -81.83 24.63 -56.95
CA LYS A 270 -81.26 25.77 -56.23
C LYS A 270 -79.88 25.42 -55.71
N LEU A 271 -78.90 26.27 -55.97
CA LEU A 271 -77.54 26.08 -55.47
C LEU A 271 -77.52 25.83 -53.95
N THR A 272 -77.07 24.65 -53.54
CA THR A 272 -76.93 24.23 -52.13
C THR A 272 -75.51 24.40 -51.61
N GLY A 273 -74.50 24.34 -52.49
CA GLY A 273 -73.10 24.50 -52.10
C GLY A 273 -72.13 24.30 -53.26
N GLY A 274 -70.84 24.17 -52.94
CA GLY A 274 -69.81 23.88 -53.91
C GLY A 274 -68.46 23.62 -53.25
N THR A 275 -67.58 22.89 -53.92
CA THR A 275 -66.20 22.68 -53.47
C THR A 275 -65.23 23.33 -54.44
N CYS A 276 -64.25 24.06 -53.89
CA CYS A 276 -63.16 24.66 -54.64
C CYS A 276 -61.85 24.02 -54.18
N THR A 277 -61.14 23.40 -55.11
CA THR A 277 -59.80 22.84 -54.93
C THR A 277 -58.85 23.55 -55.90
N PRO A 278 -57.51 23.46 -55.73
CA PRO A 278 -56.56 24.10 -56.66
C PRO A 278 -56.76 23.69 -58.13
N GLU A 279 -57.34 22.52 -58.39
CA GLU A 279 -57.49 21.97 -59.74
C GLU A 279 -58.92 22.02 -60.26
N THR A 280 -59.93 22.01 -59.38
CA THR A 280 -61.34 21.87 -59.77
C THR A 280 -62.27 22.76 -58.97
N PHE A 281 -63.31 23.26 -59.64
CA PHE A 281 -64.40 24.02 -59.04
C PHE A 281 -65.72 23.33 -59.39
N THR A 282 -66.41 22.81 -58.38
CA THR A 282 -67.67 22.10 -58.55
C THR A 282 -68.77 22.76 -57.73
N LEU A 283 -69.97 22.80 -58.31
CA LEU A 283 -71.16 23.37 -57.70
C LEU A 283 -72.23 22.30 -57.56
N ILE A 284 -73.00 22.40 -56.49
CA ILE A 284 -74.07 21.46 -56.14
C ILE A 284 -75.37 22.26 -56.13
N TYR A 285 -76.31 21.87 -56.99
CA TYR A 285 -77.64 22.47 -57.17
C TYR A 285 -78.74 21.52 -56.71
#